data_AF-A0A7D5HCZ6-F1
#
_entry.id   AF-A0A7D5HCZ6-F1
#
_cell.length_a   1.000
_cell.length_b   1.000
_cell.length_c   1.000
_cell.angle_alpha   90.00
_cell.angle_beta   90.00
_cell.angle_gamma   90.00
#
_symmetry.space_group_name_H-M   'P 1'
#
loop_
_entity.id
_entity.type
_entity.pdbx_description
1 polymer ?
#
loop_
_entity_poly.entity_id
_entity_poly.type
_entity_poly.pdbx_seq_one_letter_code
_entity_poly.pdbx_strand_id
1 'polypeptide(L)'
;MLESKLRDEFSSKVEGTFIYDLHQLGVFNVLRFKNLLADTEKLANHYRLAGKSDSYLEVAKGGLFVFQHTLFLISCHFMPDDVYRILNYEEDLSSEVVSDFYYEIRTISALLMH
;
A
#
# COMPACT_ATOMS: atom_id res chain seq x y z
N MET A 1 15.40 -4.32 10.28
CA MET A 1 14.63 -5.56 10.01
C MET A 1 13.43 -5.19 9.14
N LEU A 2 13.11 -5.96 8.09
CA LEU A 2 12.10 -5.59 7.07
C LEU A 2 10.72 -5.25 7.67
N GLU A 3 10.30 -5.98 8.70
CA GLU A 3 9.07 -5.71 9.44
C GLU A 3 9.00 -4.30 10.03
N SER A 4 10.11 -3.81 10.60
CA SER A 4 10.17 -2.46 11.18
C SER A 4 10.01 -1.40 10.09
N LYS A 5 10.69 -1.58 8.95
CA LYS A 5 10.58 -0.68 7.80
C LYS A 5 9.13 -0.60 7.31
N LEU A 6 8.45 -1.75 7.18
CA LEU A 6 7.06 -1.80 6.74
C LEU A 6 6.11 -1.13 7.74
N ARG A 7 6.29 -1.37 9.05
CA ARG A 7 5.49 -0.69 10.08
C ARG A 7 5.63 0.83 10.00
N ASP A 8 6.84 1.34 9.75
CA ASP A 8 7.06 2.77 9.57
C ASP A 8 6.31 3.30 8.34
N GLU A 9 6.37 2.60 7.20
CA GLU A 9 5.65 2.98 5.97
C GLU A 9 4.11 2.92 6.10
N PHE A 10 3.59 2.12 7.02
CA PHE A 10 2.14 2.03 7.28
C PHE A 10 1.59 3.20 8.11
N SER A 11 2.45 4.04 8.65
CA SER A 11 2.04 5.17 9.49
C SER A 11 1.74 6.41 8.66
N SER A 12 0.48 6.83 8.63
CA SER A 12 0.04 8.09 8.02
C SER A 12 0.35 9.33 8.87
N LYS A 13 1.06 9.17 9.99
CA LYS A 13 1.49 10.26 10.88
C LYS A 13 2.96 10.64 10.68
N VAL A 14 3.72 9.83 9.97
CA VAL A 14 5.13 10.07 9.72
C VAL A 14 5.27 10.69 8.35
N GLU A 15 5.78 11.93 8.31
CA GLU A 15 6.03 12.64 7.07
C GLU A 15 6.96 11.83 6.16
N GLY A 16 6.62 11.83 4.87
CA GLY A 16 7.34 11.06 3.89
C GLY A 16 7.28 9.58 4.17
N THR A 17 6.10 9.02 4.48
CA THR A 17 5.71 7.62 4.18
C THR A 17 4.80 7.62 2.96
N PHE A 18 4.67 6.49 2.26
CA PHE A 18 3.76 6.43 1.10
C PHE A 18 2.33 6.86 1.46
N ILE A 19 1.83 6.36 2.59
CA ILE A 19 0.46 6.61 3.00
C ILE A 19 0.25 8.05 3.48
N TYR A 20 1.28 8.70 4.05
CA TYR A 20 1.25 10.13 4.34
C TYR A 20 1.15 10.96 3.07
N ASP A 21 2.04 10.72 2.10
CA ASP A 21 2.08 11.45 0.83
C ASP A 21 0.74 11.35 0.10
N LEU A 22 0.16 10.14 0.07
CA LEU A 22 -1.15 9.92 -0.55
C LEU A 22 -2.28 10.58 0.26
N HIS A 23 -2.41 10.27 1.54
CA HIS A 23 -3.59 10.66 2.30
C HIS A 23 -3.63 12.14 2.68
N GLN A 24 -2.48 12.72 3.05
CA GLN A 24 -2.39 14.11 3.52
C GLN A 24 -2.09 15.09 2.40
N LEU A 25 -1.23 14.72 1.45
CA LEU A 25 -0.78 15.62 0.38
C LEU A 25 -1.48 15.37 -0.95
N GLY A 26 -2.20 14.26 -1.11
CA GLY A 26 -2.83 13.88 -2.38
C GLY A 26 -1.83 13.52 -3.46
N VAL A 27 -0.62 13.08 -3.10
CA VAL A 27 0.44 12.74 -4.07
C VAL A 27 0.68 11.23 -4.08
N PHE A 28 0.55 10.61 -5.24
CA PHE A 28 0.81 9.18 -5.39
C PHE A 28 2.25 8.95 -5.85
N ASN A 29 3.12 8.49 -4.96
CA ASN A 29 4.49 8.13 -5.33
C ASN A 29 4.56 6.68 -5.84
N VAL A 30 4.53 6.51 -7.17
CA VAL A 30 4.54 5.20 -7.85
C VAL A 30 5.72 4.33 -7.44
N LEU A 31 6.94 4.87 -7.42
CA LEU A 31 8.15 4.11 -7.08
C LEU A 31 8.09 3.62 -5.64
N ARG A 32 7.63 4.47 -4.73
CA ARG A 32 7.51 4.11 -3.32
C ARG A 32 6.45 3.04 -3.10
N PHE A 33 5.32 3.14 -3.81
CA PHE A 33 4.28 2.13 -3.74
C PHE A 33 4.75 0.78 -4.27
N LYS A 34 5.46 0.76 -5.41
CA LYS A 34 6.10 -0.46 -5.93
C LYS A 34 7.07 -1.08 -4.93
N ASN A 35 7.89 -0.27 -4.27
CA ASN A 35 8.79 -0.75 -3.22
C ASN A 35 8.03 -1.32 -2.02
N LEU A 36 6.93 -0.67 -1.62
CA LEU A 36 6.06 -1.14 -0.53
C LEU A 36 5.45 -2.52 -0.86
N LEU A 37 4.95 -2.70 -2.08
CA LEU A 37 4.41 -3.96 -2.57
C LEU A 37 5.49 -5.05 -2.56
N ALA A 38 6.65 -4.79 -3.16
CA ALA A 38 7.76 -5.75 -3.23
C ALA A 38 8.28 -6.15 -1.85
N ASP A 39 8.43 -5.20 -0.93
CA ASP A 39 8.87 -5.47 0.45
C ASP A 39 7.82 -6.29 1.23
N THR A 40 6.55 -5.98 1.04
CA THR A 40 5.45 -6.72 1.67
C THR A 40 5.36 -8.15 1.12
N GLU A 41 5.48 -8.32 -0.19
CA GLU A 41 5.52 -9.64 -0.83
C GLU A 41 6.70 -10.49 -0.35
N LYS A 42 7.90 -9.89 -0.30
CA LYS A 42 9.11 -10.55 0.20
C LYS A 42 8.92 -11.04 1.62
N LEU A 43 8.32 -10.21 2.49
CA LEU A 43 8.04 -10.59 3.86
C LEU A 43 6.96 -11.67 3.97
N ALA A 44 5.87 -11.56 3.20
CA ALA A 44 4.81 -12.58 3.17
C ALA A 44 5.35 -13.95 2.75
N ASN A 45 6.20 -13.98 1.73
CA ASN A 45 6.89 -15.20 1.30
C ASN A 45 7.84 -15.75 2.37
N HIS A 46 8.55 -14.87 3.09
CA HIS A 46 9.38 -15.30 4.21
C HIS A 46 8.53 -15.98 5.30
N TYR A 47 7.40 -15.39 5.70
CA TYR A 47 6.51 -16.00 6.68
C TYR A 47 5.96 -17.36 6.25
N ARG A 48 5.66 -17.52 4.96
CA ARG A 48 5.20 -18.80 4.41
C ARG A 48 6.27 -19.90 4.49
N LEU A 49 7.54 -19.55 4.28
CA LEU A 49 8.65 -20.52 4.21
C LEU A 49 9.29 -20.79 5.57
N ALA A 50 9.47 -19.76 6.38
CA ALA A 50 10.23 -19.80 7.63
C ALA A 50 9.34 -19.76 8.89
N GLY A 51 8.02 -19.55 8.73
CA GLY A 51 7.09 -19.36 9.83
C GLY A 51 6.87 -17.88 10.17
N LYS A 52 5.78 -17.62 10.89
CA LYS A 52 5.32 -16.28 11.26
C LYS A 52 6.09 -15.79 12.49
N SER A 53 6.49 -14.53 12.50
CA SER A 53 7.08 -13.88 13.68
C SER A 53 5.98 -13.44 14.66
N ASP A 54 6.38 -13.04 15.87
CA ASP A 54 5.46 -12.47 16.87
C ASP A 54 4.78 -11.17 16.37
N SER A 55 5.39 -10.46 15.41
CA SER A 55 4.86 -9.22 14.85
C SER A 55 4.01 -9.42 13.59
N TYR A 56 3.90 -10.66 13.09
CA TYR A 56 3.21 -10.98 11.83
C TYR A 56 1.80 -10.38 11.76
N LEU A 57 0.99 -10.54 12.81
CA LEU A 57 -0.40 -10.06 12.79
C LEU A 57 -0.48 -8.54 12.66
N GLU A 58 0.42 -7.81 13.30
CA GLU A 58 0.48 -6.35 13.21
C GLU A 58 0.88 -5.92 11.80
N VAL A 59 1.93 -6.53 11.25
CA VAL A 59 2.43 -6.21 9.90
C VAL A 59 1.41 -6.57 8.82
N ALA A 60 0.79 -7.75 8.90
CA ALA A 60 -0.22 -8.19 7.94
C ALA A 60 -1.44 -7.27 7.95
N LYS A 61 -1.95 -6.91 9.13
CA LYS A 61 -3.07 -5.95 9.26
C LYS A 61 -2.70 -4.58 8.73
N GLY A 62 -1.51 -4.07 9.06
CA GLY A 62 -1.01 -2.78 8.58
C GLY A 62 -0.94 -2.75 7.05
N GLY A 63 -0.35 -3.76 6.43
CA GLY A 63 -0.24 -3.86 4.98
C GLY A 63 -1.60 -3.93 4.29
N LEU A 64 -2.50 -4.79 4.78
CA LEU A 64 -3.87 -4.89 4.24
C LEU A 64 -4.64 -3.57 4.37
N PHE A 65 -4.51 -2.88 5.49
CA PHE A 65 -5.17 -1.60 5.71
C PHE A 65 -4.65 -0.53 4.75
N VAL A 66 -3.33 -0.43 4.57
CA VAL A 66 -2.75 0.50 3.61
C VAL A 66 -3.24 0.21 2.20
N PHE A 67 -3.22 -1.05 1.76
CA PHE A 67 -3.69 -1.41 0.42
C PHE A 67 -5.16 -1.08 0.20
N GLN A 68 -6.03 -1.38 1.18
CA GLN A 68 -7.45 -1.03 1.13
C GLN A 68 -7.65 0.48 1.06
N HIS A 69 -6.92 1.23 1.89
CA HIS A 69 -7.00 2.69 1.93
C HIS A 69 -6.51 3.32 0.62
N THR A 70 -5.44 2.81 0.03
CA THR A 70 -4.93 3.26 -1.27
C THR A 70 -5.98 3.08 -2.36
N LEU A 71 -6.59 1.90 -2.46
CA LEU A 71 -7.65 1.64 -3.45
C LEU A 71 -8.89 2.50 -3.20
N PHE A 72 -9.25 2.73 -1.94
CA PHE A 72 -10.33 3.62 -1.56
C PHE A 72 -10.07 5.07 -2.02
N LEU A 73 -8.88 5.61 -1.76
CA LEU A 73 -8.51 6.97 -2.17
C LEU A 73 -8.44 7.13 -3.70
N ILE A 74 -7.96 6.12 -4.43
CA ILE A 74 -8.06 6.09 -5.89
C ILE A 74 -9.52 6.14 -6.34
N SER A 75 -10.41 5.39 -5.69
CA SER A 75 -11.84 5.44 -6.03
C SER A 75 -12.47 6.80 -5.71
N CYS A 76 -12.15 7.40 -4.57
CA CYS A 76 -12.61 8.74 -4.19
C CYS A 76 -12.22 9.81 -5.21
N HIS A 77 -11.03 9.70 -5.80
CA HIS A 77 -10.58 10.61 -6.87
C HIS A 77 -11.55 10.69 -8.06
N PHE A 78 -12.36 9.64 -8.30
CA PHE A 78 -13.35 9.63 -9.38
C PHE A 78 -14.79 9.96 -8.92
N MET A 79 -15.03 10.08 -7.61
CA MET A 79 -16.37 10.36 -7.11
C MET A 79 -16.71 11.84 -7.31
N PRO A 80 -17.88 12.15 -7.89
CA PRO A 80 -18.26 13.53 -8.21
C PRO A 80 -18.51 14.38 -6.95
N ASP A 81 -18.98 13.75 -5.86
CA ASP A 81 -19.31 14.42 -4.60
C ASP A 81 -18.16 14.39 -3.57
N ASP A 82 -17.00 13.83 -3.94
CA ASP A 82 -15.83 13.78 -3.07
C ASP A 82 -14.87 14.94 -3.36
N VAL A 83 -14.28 15.49 -2.30
CA VAL A 83 -13.31 16.59 -2.36
C VAL A 83 -11.87 16.09 -2.48
N TYR A 84 -11.63 14.81 -2.21
CA TYR A 84 -10.30 14.23 -2.31
C TYR A 84 -9.88 14.03 -3.76
N ARG A 85 -8.67 14.47 -4.10
CA ARG A 85 -8.06 14.28 -5.42
C ARG A 85 -6.59 13.89 -5.28
N ILE A 86 -6.16 12.96 -6.13
CA ILE A 86 -4.75 12.66 -6.34
C ILE A 86 -4.23 13.66 -7.39
N LEU A 87 -3.31 14.53 -6.97
CA LEU A 87 -2.85 15.70 -7.74
C LEU A 87 -2.12 15.29 -9.02
N ASN A 88 -1.36 14.20 -8.96
CA ASN A 88 -0.55 13.66 -10.06
C ASN A 88 -1.21 12.46 -10.75
N TYR A 89 -2.54 12.29 -10.63
CA TYR A 89 -3.23 11.11 -11.17
C TYR A 89 -3.02 10.93 -12.68
N GLU A 90 -3.30 11.96 -13.48
CA GLU A 90 -3.21 11.87 -14.95
C GLU A 90 -1.77 11.71 -15.46
N GLU A 91 -0.77 12.12 -14.66
CA GLU A 91 0.64 11.98 -15.00
C GLU A 91 1.16 10.58 -14.68
N ASP A 92 0.78 10.04 -13.52
CA ASP A 92 1.43 8.87 -12.93
C ASP A 92 0.55 7.60 -12.87
N LEU A 93 -0.77 7.73 -13.03
CA LEU A 93 -1.76 6.67 -12.78
C LEU A 93 -2.73 6.49 -13.95
N SER A 94 -2.26 5.87 -15.03
CA SER A 94 -3.17 5.35 -16.07
C SER A 94 -4.07 4.24 -15.51
N SER A 95 -5.20 3.99 -16.16
CA SER A 95 -6.12 2.91 -15.79
C SER A 95 -5.46 1.53 -15.82
N GLU A 96 -4.49 1.32 -16.71
CA GLU A 96 -3.68 0.10 -16.77
C GLU A 96 -2.79 -0.04 -15.54
N VAL A 97 -2.07 1.03 -15.16
CA VAL A 97 -1.21 1.04 -13.95
C VAL A 97 -2.02 0.77 -12.69
N VAL A 98 -3.20 1.38 -12.55
CA VAL A 98 -4.09 1.12 -11.40
C VAL A 98 -4.58 -0.33 -11.39
N SER A 99 -4.87 -0.90 -12.55
CA SER A 99 -5.28 -2.30 -12.67
C SER A 99 -4.16 -3.26 -12.26
N ASP A 100 -2.92 -3.01 -12.69
CA ASP A 100 -1.75 -3.79 -12.31
C ASP A 100 -1.54 -3.76 -10.80
N PHE A 101 -1.59 -2.57 -10.20
CA PHE A 101 -1.51 -2.44 -8.74
C PHE A 101 -2.60 -3.20 -8.01
N TYR A 102 -3.83 -3.18 -8.51
CA TYR A 102 -4.91 -3.95 -7.92
C TYR A 102 -4.62 -5.46 -7.94
N TYR A 103 -4.10 -5.99 -9.05
CA TYR A 103 -3.74 -7.42 -9.14
C TYR A 103 -2.58 -7.79 -8.20
N GLU A 104 -1.56 -6.93 -8.11
CA GLU A 104 -0.44 -7.12 -7.17
C GLU A 104 -0.92 -7.11 -5.72
N ILE A 105 -1.71 -6.11 -5.33
CA ILE A 105 -2.33 -6.01 -4.00
C ILE A 105 -3.11 -7.29 -3.67
N ARG A 106 -3.93 -7.78 -4.60
CA ARG A 106 -4.71 -9.01 -4.38
C ARG A 106 -3.83 -10.23 -4.15
N THR A 107 -2.75 -10.36 -4.92
CA THR A 107 -1.80 -11.47 -4.81
C THR A 107 -1.10 -11.43 -3.44
N ILE A 108 -0.58 -10.27 -3.05
CA ILE A 108 0.12 -10.09 -1.78
C ILE A 108 -0.83 -10.27 -0.59
N SER A 109 -2.05 -9.75 -0.69
CA SER A 109 -3.07 -9.91 0.35
C SER A 109 -3.41 -11.38 0.58
N ALA A 110 -3.50 -12.18 -0.48
CA ALA A 110 -3.69 -13.63 -0.36
C ALA A 110 -2.51 -14.29 0.38
N LEU A 111 -1.27 -13.94 0.03
CA LEU A 111 -0.09 -14.45 0.73
C LEU A 111 -0.07 -14.10 2.21
N LEU A 112 -0.51 -12.89 2.58
CA LEU A 112 -0.58 -12.45 3.98
C LEU A 112 -1.67 -13.17 4.79
N MET A 113 -2.72 -13.69 4.15
CA MET A 113 -3.81 -14.38 4.83
C MET A 113 -3.56 -15.89 5.05
N HIS A 114 -2.55 -16.46 4.39
CA HIS A 114 -2.14 -17.86 4.55
C HIS A 114 -0.98 -17.99 5.54
#